data_AF-A0A969S6Z9-F1
#
_entry.id   AF-A0A969S6Z9-F1
#
_cell.length_a   1.000
_cell.length_b   1.000
_cell.length_c   1.000
_cell.angle_alpha   90.00
_cell.angle_beta   90.00
_cell.angle_gamma   90.00
#
_symmetry.space_group_name_H-M   'P 1'
#
loop_
_entity.id
_entity.type
_entity.pdbx_description
1 polymer ?
#
loop_
_entity_poly.entity_id
_entity_poly.type
_entity_poly.pdbx_seq_one_letter_code
_entity_poly.pdbx_strand_id
1 'polypeptide(L)'
;VMLEVAGREKQYYLGLEDIREFPCEDLRVIDRLWVQYSNGRFGFSVQKRIWLEVGGWLEGEQRQFLLVDRLPSWLRRSLSTWVLD
;
A
#
# COMPACT_ATOMS: atom_id res chain seq x y z
N VAL A 1 17.71 13.56 2.57
CA VAL A 1 17.29 12.34 1.84
C VAL A 1 15.83 12.40 1.38
N MET A 2 14.81 11.83 2.05
CA MET A 2 13.45 11.78 1.46
C MET A 2 12.87 13.17 1.12
N LEU A 3 13.01 14.14 2.02
CA LEU A 3 12.56 15.52 1.78
C LEU A 3 13.37 16.22 0.69
N GLU A 4 14.64 15.88 0.54
CA GLU A 4 15.54 16.46 -0.45
C GLU A 4 15.23 15.92 -1.85
N VAL A 5 15.00 14.61 -1.98
CA VAL A 5 14.55 13.98 -3.23
C VAL A 5 13.21 14.59 -3.70
N ALA A 6 12.32 14.93 -2.76
CA ALA A 6 11.04 15.55 -3.08
C ALA A 6 11.10 17.09 -3.25
N GLY A 7 12.23 17.76 -2.97
CA GLY A 7 12.32 19.24 -2.97
C GLY A 7 11.46 19.91 -1.88
N ARG A 8 11.33 19.25 -0.73
CA ARG A 8 10.42 19.59 0.40
C ARG A 8 11.16 19.84 1.71
N GLU A 9 12.44 20.19 1.66
CA GLU A 9 13.31 20.34 2.83
C GLU A 9 12.81 21.40 3.80
N LYS A 10 12.19 22.47 3.29
CA LYS A 10 11.64 23.56 4.12
C LYS A 10 10.30 23.23 4.76
N GLN A 11 9.62 22.20 4.27
CA GLN A 11 8.28 21.81 4.70
C GLN A 11 8.33 20.72 5.77
N TYR A 12 9.41 19.94 5.84
CA TYR A 12 9.64 18.92 6.86
C TYR A 12 8.64 17.73 6.86
N TYR A 13 7.74 17.67 5.87
CA TYR A 13 6.82 16.55 5.66
C TYR A 13 6.55 16.34 4.16
N LEU A 14 6.12 15.13 3.81
CA LEU A 14 5.61 14.78 2.49
C LEU A 14 4.09 14.69 2.55
N GLY A 15 3.41 15.36 1.62
CA GLY A 15 1.98 15.19 1.38
C GLY A 15 1.71 14.01 0.44
N LEU A 16 0.43 13.74 0.17
CA LEU A 16 0.01 12.68 -0.75
C LEU A 16 0.56 12.89 -2.17
N GLU A 17 0.56 14.13 -2.66
CA GLU A 17 1.07 14.45 -3.98
C GLU A 17 2.59 14.26 -4.07
N ASP A 18 3.34 14.69 -3.04
CA ASP A 18 4.78 14.49 -2.97
C ASP A 18 5.15 12.99 -3.00
N ILE A 19 4.31 12.14 -2.39
CA ILE A 19 4.49 10.68 -2.39
C ILE A 19 4.15 10.08 -3.76
N ARG A 20 3.09 10.56 -4.43
CA ARG A 20 2.67 10.09 -5.76
C ARG A 20 3.71 10.40 -6.83
N GLU A 21 4.30 11.59 -6.76
CA GLU A 21 5.32 12.06 -7.69
C GLU A 21 6.75 11.67 -7.25
N PHE A 22 6.90 10.93 -6.14
CA PHE A 22 8.20 10.55 -5.65
C PHE A 22 8.95 9.68 -6.69
N PRO A 23 10.19 10.03 -7.07
CA PRO A 23 10.93 9.30 -8.09
C PRO A 23 11.08 7.80 -7.74
N CYS A 24 10.57 6.95 -8.63
CA CYS A 24 10.62 5.50 -8.46
C CYS A 24 12.04 4.96 -8.32
N GLU A 25 13.01 5.57 -9.01
CA GLU A 25 14.40 5.14 -8.98
C GLU A 25 15.04 5.38 -7.61
N ASP A 26 14.91 6.59 -7.06
CA ASP A 26 15.37 6.92 -5.71
C ASP A 26 14.70 6.04 -4.65
N LEU A 27 13.38 5.82 -4.75
CA LEU A 27 12.67 4.95 -3.82
C LEU A 27 13.24 3.52 -3.82
N ARG A 28 13.56 2.97 -5.00
CA ARG A 28 14.18 1.64 -5.13
C ARG A 28 15.61 1.62 -4.60
N VAL A 29 16.37 2.71 -4.78
CA VAL A 29 17.73 2.82 -4.23
C VAL A 29 17.70 2.80 -2.71
N ILE A 30 16.83 3.61 -2.11
CA ILE A 30 16.65 3.68 -0.65
C ILE A 30 16.22 2.31 -0.10
N ASP A 31 15.22 1.67 -0.73
CA ASP A 31 14.76 0.35 -0.33
C ASP A 31 15.88 -0.70 -0.37
N ARG A 32 16.62 -0.77 -1.49
CA ARG A 32 17.72 -1.72 -1.66
C ARG A 32 18.81 -1.53 -0.61
N LEU A 33 19.19 -0.28 -0.33
CA LEU A 33 20.20 0.01 0.69
C LEU A 33 19.72 -0.40 2.08
N TRP A 34 18.46 -0.08 2.42
CA TRP A 34 17.88 -0.47 3.71
C TRP A 34 17.82 -1.99 3.86
N VAL A 35 17.40 -2.72 2.83
CA VAL A 35 17.35 -4.19 2.84
C VAL A 35 18.75 -4.77 3.01
N GLN A 36 19.70 -4.34 2.19
CA GLN A 36 21.06 -4.88 2.19
C GLN A 36 21.76 -4.69 3.53
N TYR A 37 21.74 -3.47 4.09
CA TYR A 37 22.49 -3.15 5.30
C TYR A 37 21.76 -3.45 6.60
N SER A 38 20.52 -3.95 6.53
CA SER A 38 19.76 -4.41 7.69
C SER A 38 19.66 -5.95 7.78
N ASN A 39 20.35 -6.71 6.92
CA ASN A 39 20.13 -8.15 6.74
C ASN A 39 18.65 -8.47 6.48
N GLY A 40 18.01 -7.71 5.59
CA GLY A 40 16.63 -7.94 5.16
C GLY A 40 15.56 -7.60 6.19
N ARG A 41 15.88 -6.81 7.22
CA ARG A 41 14.95 -6.43 8.29
C ARG A 41 14.21 -5.12 8.02
N PHE A 42 14.80 -4.21 7.26
CA PHE A 42 14.24 -2.88 6.96
C PHE A 42 14.13 -2.65 5.46
N GLY A 43 13.13 -1.86 5.05
CA GLY A 43 12.83 -1.52 3.65
C GLY A 43 11.33 -1.37 3.42
N PHE A 44 10.94 -0.56 2.43
CA PHE A 44 9.56 -0.46 1.97
C PHE A 44 9.05 -1.79 1.40
N SER A 45 9.90 -2.57 0.72
CA SER A 45 9.56 -3.91 0.24
C SER A 45 9.29 -4.88 1.40
N VAL A 46 10.05 -4.76 2.49
CA VAL A 46 9.84 -5.55 3.72
C VAL A 46 8.52 -5.16 4.39
N GLN A 47 8.26 -3.86 4.55
CA GLN A 47 6.99 -3.36 5.10
C GLN A 47 5.80 -3.78 4.25
N LYS A 48 5.90 -3.69 2.92
CA LYS A 48 4.85 -4.14 1.98
C LYS A 48 4.55 -5.63 2.16
N ARG A 49 5.58 -6.48 2.27
CA ARG A 49 5.40 -7.91 2.51
C ARG A 49 4.66 -8.16 3.82
N ILE A 50 5.11 -7.55 4.92
CA ILE A 50 4.46 -7.68 6.24
C ILE A 50 3.01 -7.21 6.18
N TRP A 51 2.74 -6.07 5.53
CA TRP A 51 1.39 -5.53 5.36
C TRP A 51 0.45 -6.54 4.69
N LEU A 52 0.90 -7.19 3.62
CA LEU A 52 0.13 -8.22 2.92
C LEU A 52 -0.04 -9.49 3.76
N GLU A 53 1.00 -9.91 4.49
CA GLU A 53 0.97 -11.09 5.37
C GLU A 53 -0.03 -10.93 6.53
N VAL A 54 -0.20 -9.72 7.07
CA VAL A 54 -1.19 -9.44 8.11
C VAL A 54 -2.60 -9.15 7.56
N GLY A 55 -2.81 -9.35 6.26
CA GLY A 55 -4.12 -9.22 5.61
C GLY A 55 -4.45 -7.80 5.15
N GLY A 56 -3.48 -6.89 5.14
CA GLY A 56 -3.58 -5.60 4.48
C GLY A 56 -3.81 -5.74 2.98
N TRP A 57 -4.38 -4.70 2.37
CA TRP A 57 -4.64 -4.63 0.94
C TRP A 57 -4.00 -3.37 0.35
N LEU A 58 -3.71 -3.40 -0.95
CA LEU A 58 -3.22 -2.22 -1.66
C LEU A 58 -4.40 -1.46 -2.28
N GLU A 59 -4.32 -0.14 -2.34
CA GLU A 59 -5.32 0.65 -3.06
C GLU A 59 -5.38 0.21 -4.54
N GLY A 60 -6.59 0.06 -5.07
CA GLY A 60 -6.82 -0.47 -6.42
C GLY A 60 -6.91 -1.99 -6.51
N GLU A 61 -6.49 -2.75 -5.49
CA GLU A 61 -6.87 -4.15 -5.36
C GLU A 61 -8.31 -4.23 -4.84
N GLN A 62 -9.27 -4.22 -5.76
CA GLN A 62 -10.69 -4.40 -5.45
C GLN A 62 -10.91 -5.67 -4.62
N ARG A 63 -11.07 -5.54 -3.31
CA ARG A 63 -11.83 -6.53 -2.52
C ARG A 63 -13.32 -6.23 -2.64
N GLN A 64 -13.86 -6.24 -3.85
CA GLN A 64 -15.32 -6.25 -4.02
C GLN A 64 -15.91 -7.67 -3.96
N PHE A 65 -15.09 -8.73 -3.91
CA PHE A 65 -15.59 -10.11 -4.02
C PHE A 65 -15.38 -11.04 -2.82
N LEU A 66 -14.57 -10.68 -1.82
CA LEU A 66 -14.28 -11.65 -0.73
C LEU A 66 -15.38 -11.77 0.34
N LEU A 67 -16.22 -10.76 0.51
CA LEU A 67 -17.35 -10.87 1.43
C LEU A 67 -18.50 -11.64 0.77
N VAL A 68 -18.91 -11.29 -0.46
CA VAL A 68 -20.04 -11.95 -1.12
C VAL A 68 -19.79 -13.45 -1.37
N ASP A 69 -18.56 -13.83 -1.76
CA ASP A 69 -18.27 -15.24 -2.08
C ASP A 69 -18.08 -16.15 -0.86
N ARG A 70 -17.82 -15.59 0.33
CA ARG A 70 -17.70 -16.37 1.57
C ARG A 70 -19.01 -16.46 2.35
N LEU A 71 -20.06 -15.77 1.89
CA LEU A 71 -21.35 -15.81 2.53
C LEU A 71 -22.14 -17.06 2.12
N PRO A 72 -22.85 -17.70 3.09
CA PRO A 72 -23.84 -18.70 2.78
C PRO A 72 -24.85 -18.18 1.75
N SER A 73 -25.35 -19.08 0.90
CA SER A 73 -26.29 -18.74 -0.19
C SER A 73 -27.50 -17.90 0.27
N TRP A 74 -27.94 -18.08 1.51
CA TRP A 74 -29.06 -17.34 2.10
C TRP A 74 -28.71 -15.87 2.45
N LEU A 75 -27.45 -15.54 2.75
CA LEU A 75 -27.02 -14.15 2.98
C LEU A 75 -26.65 -13.44 1.67
N ARG A 76 -26.27 -14.20 0.62
CA ARG A 76 -26.00 -13.65 -0.73
C ARG A 76 -27.24 -12.99 -1.35
N ARG A 77 -28.43 -13.59 -1.19
CA ARG A 77 -29.71 -13.05 -1.71
C ARG A 77 -30.16 -11.75 -1.03
N SER A 78 -29.68 -11.47 0.18
CA SER A 78 -30.08 -10.27 0.95
C SER A 78 -29.25 -9.03 0.61
N LEU A 79 -28.08 -9.19 -0.01
CA LEU A 79 -27.16 -8.09 -0.35
C LEU A 79 -27.16 -7.74 -1.85
N SER A 80 -27.72 -8.60 -2.70
CA SER A 80 -27.90 -8.31 -4.14
C SER A 80 -28.93 -7.20 -4.42
N THR A 81 -29.66 -6.73 -3.41
CA THR A 81 -30.65 -5.65 -3.53
C THR A 81 -30.10 -4.25 -3.23
N TRP A 82 -28.82 -4.11 -2.85
CA TRP A 82 -28.22 -2.82 -2.45
C TRP A 82 -27.01 -2.41 -3.31
N VAL A 83 -26.75 -3.11 -4.42
CA VAL A 83 -25.58 -2.84 -5.30
C VAL A 83 -26.00 -2.27 -6.66
N LEU A 84 -27.29 -2.01 -6.88
CA LEU A 84 -27.81 -1.38 -8.11
C LEU A 84 -28.86 -0.28 -7.82
N ASP A 85 -28.62 0.56 -6.81
CA ASP A 85 -29.24 1.89 -6.67
C ASP A 85 -28.16 2.91 -6.25
#